data_AF-A0A495ZJ58-F1
#
_entry.id   AF-A0A495ZJ58-F1
#
_cell.length_a   1.000
_cell.length_b   1.000
_cell.length_c   1.000
_cell.angle_alpha   90.00
_cell.angle_beta   90.00
_cell.angle_gamma   90.00
#
_symmetry.space_group_name_H-M   'P 1'
#
loop_
_entity.id
_entity.type
_entity.pdbx_description
1 polymer ?
#
loop_
_entity_poly.entity_id
_entity_poly.type
_entity_poly.pdbx_seq_one_letter_code
_entity_poly.pdbx_strand_id
1 'polypeptide(L)'
;MVRKLSYYAVVLVALVGYHLTLWQVPVAFCQETDAADLTARIRAYKAELAVDGTRVETRLQLAKAYLQIEAYTEAVDEYHRIITSMEAKAVPENESPKHNSDISTAYHGLGLAYTGLEKFEEAVAAYERAIASIPNWAY
;
A
#
# COMPACT_ATOMS: atom_id res chain seq x y z
N MET A 1 39.04 -0.43 -53.22
CA MET A 1 38.81 0.99 -52.87
C MET A 1 38.04 1.02 -51.56
N VAL A 2 38.71 1.26 -50.42
CA VAL A 2 38.10 1.14 -49.08
C VAL A 2 37.36 2.44 -48.76
N ARG A 3 36.02 2.39 -48.69
CA ARG A 3 35.18 3.53 -48.27
C ARG A 3 35.37 3.73 -46.77
N LYS A 4 36.14 4.75 -46.37
CA LYS A 4 36.21 5.19 -44.97
C LYS A 4 34.87 5.85 -44.61
N LEU A 5 34.09 5.21 -43.73
CA LEU A 5 32.88 5.79 -43.16
C LEU A 5 33.27 7.01 -42.31
N SER A 6 32.63 8.16 -42.58
CA SER A 6 32.83 9.39 -41.80
C SER A 6 32.39 9.19 -40.35
N TYR A 7 33.13 9.73 -39.39
CA TYR A 7 32.82 9.67 -37.95
C TYR A 7 31.38 10.08 -37.65
N TYR A 8 30.89 11.12 -38.33
CA TYR A 8 29.50 11.58 -38.20
C TYR A 8 28.48 10.53 -38.61
N ALA A 9 28.77 9.70 -39.63
CA ALA A 9 27.85 8.64 -40.05
C ALA A 9 27.75 7.53 -39.01
N VAL A 10 28.85 7.20 -38.33
CA VAL A 10 28.88 6.19 -37.26
C VAL A 10 28.13 6.70 -36.03
N VAL A 11 28.36 7.95 -35.62
CA VAL A 11 27.67 8.57 -34.48
C VAL A 11 26.17 8.71 -34.74
N LEU A 12 25.76 9.07 -35.96
CA LEU A 12 24.36 9.24 -36.30
C LEU A 12 23.62 7.88 -36.31
N VAL A 13 24.25 6.82 -36.82
CA VAL A 13 23.69 5.46 -36.74
C VAL A 13 23.61 4.95 -35.29
N ALA A 14 24.60 5.27 -34.45
CA ALA A 14 24.57 4.92 -33.03
C ALA A 14 23.48 5.67 -32.26
N LEU A 15 23.29 6.97 -32.52
CA LEU A 15 22.23 7.79 -31.90
C LEU A 15 20.83 7.38 -32.36
N VAL A 16 20.66 7.08 -33.65
CA VAL A 16 19.40 6.57 -34.20
C VAL A 16 19.11 5.16 -33.67
N GLY A 17 20.12 4.31 -33.55
CA GLY A 17 20.00 2.99 -32.92
C GLY A 17 19.60 3.08 -31.46
N TYR A 18 20.24 3.96 -30.68
CA TYR A 18 19.93 4.21 -29.27
C TYR A 18 18.50 4.72 -29.06
N HIS A 19 18.04 5.64 -29.92
CA HIS A 19 16.67 6.15 -29.88
C HIS A 19 15.64 5.10 -30.31
N LEU A 20 15.96 4.20 -31.26
CA LEU A 20 15.07 3.10 -31.64
C LEU A 20 14.97 2.04 -30.53
N THR A 21 16.06 1.74 -29.83
CA THR A 21 16.06 0.79 -28.71
C THR A 21 15.33 1.32 -27.48
N LEU A 22 15.34 2.64 -27.24
CA LEU A 22 14.57 3.26 -26.15
C LEU A 22 13.06 3.26 -26.39
N TRP A 23 12.60 3.10 -27.63
CA TRP A 23 11.18 3.13 -27.98
C TRP A 23 10.53 1.74 -28.06
N GLN A 24 11.33 0.67 -28.12
CA GLN A 24 10.85 -0.70 -28.32
C GLN A 24 10.92 -1.63 -27.10
N VAL A 25 11.37 -1.16 -25.93
CA VAL A 25 11.31 -1.98 -24.71
C VAL A 25 10.12 -1.52 -23.86
N PRO A 26 9.01 -2.28 -23.79
CA PRO A 26 7.93 -1.99 -22.86
C PRO A 26 8.38 -2.41 -21.45
N VAL A 27 9.11 -1.54 -20.76
CA VAL A 27 9.52 -1.77 -19.35
C VAL A 27 8.41 -1.40 -18.35
N ALA A 28 7.19 -1.07 -18.79
CA ALA A 28 6.18 -0.47 -17.89
C ALA A 28 4.74 -1.01 -17.96
N PHE A 29 4.45 -2.13 -18.65
CA PHE A 29 3.04 -2.49 -18.90
C PHE A 29 2.30 -3.17 -17.72
N CYS A 30 2.98 -3.67 -16.68
CA CYS A 30 2.31 -4.32 -15.54
C CYS A 30 2.03 -3.41 -14.35
N GLN A 31 2.83 -2.36 -14.11
CA GLN A 31 2.62 -1.51 -12.93
C GLN A 31 1.57 -0.41 -13.14
N GLU A 32 1.42 0.11 -14.36
CA GLU A 32 0.46 1.18 -14.64
C GLU A 32 -1.00 0.70 -14.59
N THR A 33 -1.29 -0.53 -15.00
CA THR A 33 -2.67 -1.06 -15.01
C THR A 33 -3.17 -1.37 -13.61
N ASP A 34 -2.33 -1.97 -12.77
CA ASP A 34 -2.70 -2.39 -11.42
C ASP A 34 -2.78 -1.18 -10.47
N ALA A 35 -1.86 -0.22 -10.60
CA ALA A 35 -1.89 1.01 -9.81
C ALA A 35 -3.07 1.93 -10.20
N ALA A 36 -3.43 1.97 -11.49
CA ALA A 36 -4.61 2.71 -11.94
C ALA A 36 -5.91 2.13 -11.37
N ASP A 37 -6.03 0.80 -11.33
CA ASP A 37 -7.18 0.12 -10.71
C ASP A 37 -7.25 0.42 -9.20
N LEU A 38 -6.12 0.34 -8.49
CA LEU A 38 -6.05 0.67 -7.07
C LEU A 38 -6.45 2.11 -6.77
N THR A 39 -6.03 3.06 -7.61
CA THR A 39 -6.38 4.48 -7.47
C THR A 39 -7.88 4.70 -7.66
N ALA A 40 -8.51 3.99 -8.60
CA ALA A 40 -9.96 4.03 -8.80
C ALA A 40 -10.71 3.46 -7.57
N ARG A 41 -10.23 2.33 -7.02
CA ARG A 41 -10.78 1.72 -5.81
C ARG A 41 -10.67 2.63 -4.59
N ILE A 42 -9.53 3.29 -4.39
CA ILE A 42 -9.33 4.30 -3.33
C ILE A 42 -10.38 5.40 -3.43
N ARG A 43 -10.64 5.92 -4.63
CA ARG A 43 -11.68 6.94 -4.85
C ARG A 43 -13.07 6.41 -4.47
N ALA A 44 -13.40 5.18 -4.85
CA ALA A 44 -14.67 4.55 -4.51
C ALA A 44 -14.84 4.37 -2.99
N TYR A 45 -13.83 3.83 -2.30
CA TYR A 45 -13.85 3.67 -0.85
C TYR A 45 -13.99 5.01 -0.12
N LYS A 46 -13.31 6.07 -0.57
CA LYS A 46 -13.47 7.42 -0.02
C LYS A 46 -14.87 7.99 -0.23
N ALA A 47 -15.46 7.79 -1.40
CA ALA A 47 -16.83 8.23 -1.68
C ALA A 47 -17.84 7.50 -0.79
N GLU A 48 -17.65 6.19 -0.55
CA GLU A 48 -18.49 5.41 0.36
C GLU A 48 -18.36 5.90 1.82
N LEU A 49 -17.13 6.12 2.28
CA LEU A 49 -16.86 6.65 3.63
C LEU A 49 -17.35 8.09 3.83
N ALA A 50 -17.55 8.85 2.75
CA ALA A 50 -18.19 10.17 2.83
C ALA A 50 -19.71 10.08 3.10
N VAL A 51 -20.34 8.96 2.70
CA VAL A 51 -21.76 8.68 2.99
C VAL A 51 -21.92 8.03 4.36
N ASP A 52 -21.08 7.04 4.68
CA ASP A 52 -21.08 6.32 5.96
C ASP A 52 -19.64 6.15 6.48
N GLY A 53 -19.20 7.13 7.28
CA GLY A 53 -17.83 7.17 7.81
C GLY A 53 -17.52 6.12 8.88
N THR A 54 -18.51 5.34 9.32
CA THR A 54 -18.39 4.39 10.44
C THR A 54 -18.08 2.96 10.01
N ARG A 55 -18.04 2.68 8.70
CA ARG A 55 -17.71 1.36 8.13
C ARG A 55 -16.23 1.05 8.25
N VAL A 56 -15.90 0.29 9.28
CA VAL A 56 -14.53 -0.18 9.55
C VAL A 56 -13.99 -1.05 8.41
N GLU A 57 -14.82 -1.94 7.86
CA GLU A 57 -14.40 -2.82 6.74
C GLU A 57 -13.96 -2.01 5.51
N THR A 58 -14.78 -1.04 5.06
CA THR A 58 -14.45 -0.19 3.92
C THR A 58 -13.17 0.62 4.19
N ARG A 59 -12.99 1.11 5.42
CA ARG A 59 -11.78 1.82 5.83
C ARG A 59 -10.55 0.91 5.84
N LEU A 60 -10.71 -0.35 6.24
CA LEU A 60 -9.63 -1.36 6.20
C LEU A 60 -9.20 -1.64 4.76
N GLN A 61 -10.14 -1.75 3.83
CA GLN A 61 -9.83 -1.93 2.41
C GLN A 61 -9.12 -0.70 1.82
N LEU A 62 -9.52 0.51 2.23
CA LEU A 62 -8.83 1.75 1.87
C LEU A 62 -7.37 1.77 2.36
N ALA A 63 -7.14 1.43 3.64
CA ALA A 63 -5.79 1.39 4.21
C ALA A 63 -4.89 0.34 3.52
N LYS A 64 -5.45 -0.83 3.18
CA LYS A 64 -4.73 -1.85 2.39
C LYS A 64 -4.38 -1.37 0.98
N ALA A 65 -5.29 -0.66 0.32
CA ALA A 65 -5.00 -0.07 -0.98
C ALA A 65 -3.87 0.98 -0.88
N TYR A 66 -3.85 1.77 0.20
CA TYR A 66 -2.74 2.69 0.47
C TYR A 66 -1.40 2.01 0.67
N LEU A 67 -1.35 0.86 1.36
CA LEU A 67 -0.13 0.04 1.46
C LEU A 67 0.35 -0.43 0.08
N GLN A 68 -0.57 -0.84 -0.81
CA GLN A 68 -0.22 -1.36 -2.13
C GLN A 68 0.34 -0.30 -3.08
N ILE A 69 -0.06 0.97 -2.91
CA ILE A 69 0.51 2.10 -3.65
C ILE A 69 1.64 2.80 -2.89
N GLU A 70 2.12 2.20 -1.79
CA GLU A 70 3.20 2.71 -0.94
C GLU A 70 2.94 4.09 -0.33
N ALA A 71 1.66 4.49 -0.24
CA ALA A 71 1.21 5.69 0.44
C ALA A 71 1.13 5.43 1.96
N TYR A 72 2.29 5.16 2.55
CA TYR A 72 2.38 4.65 3.92
C TYR A 72 1.87 5.64 4.97
N THR A 73 2.05 6.94 4.76
CA THR A 73 1.52 7.99 5.65
C THR A 73 0.00 7.93 5.74
N GLU A 74 -0.68 7.83 4.61
CA GLU A 74 -2.13 7.73 4.55
C GLU A 74 -2.63 6.39 5.09
N ALA A 75 -1.88 5.30 4.87
CA ALA A 75 -2.18 4.02 5.48
C ALA A 75 -2.14 4.11 7.02
N VAL A 76 -1.10 4.73 7.59
CA VAL A 76 -0.98 4.93 9.05
C VAL A 76 -2.18 5.68 9.61
N ASP A 77 -2.58 6.79 8.98
CA ASP A 77 -3.70 7.60 9.42
C ASP A 77 -5.02 6.82 9.42
N GLU A 78 -5.27 6.04 8.36
CA GLU A 78 -6.49 5.24 8.25
C GLU A 78 -6.50 4.06 9.24
N TYR A 79 -5.37 3.41 9.50
CA TYR A 79 -5.27 2.37 10.53
C TYR A 79 -5.51 2.92 11.94
N HIS A 80 -4.98 4.09 12.28
CA HIS A 80 -5.25 4.74 13.57
C HIS A 80 -6.73 5.06 13.75
N ARG A 81 -7.40 5.50 12.69
CA ARG A 81 -8.85 5.76 12.69
C ARG A 81 -9.65 4.49 12.91
N ILE A 82 -9.25 3.37 12.28
CA ILE A 82 -9.85 2.05 12.50
C ILE A 82 -9.73 1.68 13.98
N ILE A 83 -8.51 1.67 14.51
CA ILE A 83 -8.21 1.31 15.91
C ILE A 83 -9.03 2.18 16.87
N THR A 84 -8.97 3.50 16.71
CA THR A 84 -9.73 4.45 17.55
C THR A 84 -11.24 4.18 17.49
N SER A 85 -11.78 3.89 16.30
CA SER A 85 -13.22 3.63 16.13
C SER A 85 -13.66 2.29 16.73
N MET A 86 -12.75 1.31 16.79
CA MET A 86 -13.00 -0.02 17.35
C MET A 86 -12.86 -0.01 18.87
N GLU A 87 -11.82 0.66 19.38
CA GLU A 87 -11.61 0.87 20.81
C GLU A 87 -12.76 1.71 21.42
N ALA A 88 -13.27 2.72 20.70
CA ALA A 88 -14.42 3.50 21.15
C ALA A 88 -15.73 2.67 21.22
N LYS A 89 -15.85 1.62 20.41
CA LYS A 89 -17.00 0.69 20.45
C LYS A 89 -16.83 -0.42 21.48
N ALA A 90 -15.61 -0.68 21.93
CA ALA A 90 -15.28 -1.75 22.86
C ALA A 90 -15.57 -1.35 24.32
N VAL A 91 -16.82 -1.53 24.77
CA VAL A 91 -17.21 -1.62 26.20
C VAL A 91 -18.41 -2.59 26.32
N PRO A 92 -18.44 -3.62 27.19
CA PRO A 92 -17.39 -4.44 27.81
C PRO A 92 -17.43 -5.94 27.38
N GLU A 93 -16.24 -6.55 27.31
CA GLU A 93 -15.85 -7.96 27.59
C GLU A 93 -16.65 -9.18 27.07
N ASN A 94 -17.78 -9.05 26.37
CA ASN A 94 -18.56 -10.23 25.91
C ASN A 94 -18.79 -10.35 24.39
N GLU A 95 -18.34 -9.38 23.58
CA GLU A 95 -18.68 -9.36 22.16
C GLU A 95 -17.60 -10.00 21.27
N SER A 96 -17.92 -11.21 20.83
CA SER A 96 -17.60 -11.86 19.56
C SER A 96 -16.13 -11.91 19.06
N PRO A 97 -15.59 -13.11 18.73
CA PRO A 97 -14.23 -13.28 18.22
C PRO A 97 -13.92 -12.53 16.92
N LYS A 98 -14.95 -12.07 16.17
CA LYS A 98 -14.78 -11.32 14.93
C LYS A 98 -14.14 -9.93 15.15
N HIS A 99 -14.50 -9.23 16.22
CA HIS A 99 -13.94 -7.89 16.52
C HIS A 99 -12.43 -7.96 16.80
N ASN A 100 -11.99 -9.05 17.44
CA ASN A 100 -10.57 -9.29 17.74
C ASN A 100 -9.74 -9.59 16.48
N SER A 101 -10.35 -10.18 15.44
CA SER A 101 -9.68 -10.43 14.16
C SER A 101 -9.39 -9.13 13.40
N ASP A 102 -10.36 -8.22 13.38
CA ASP A 102 -10.24 -6.99 12.62
C ASP A 102 -9.26 -5.99 13.28
N ILE A 103 -9.25 -5.90 14.62
CA ILE A 103 -8.30 -5.05 15.35
C ILE A 103 -6.86 -5.58 15.23
N SER A 104 -6.66 -6.90 15.28
CA SER A 104 -5.35 -7.53 15.02
C SER A 104 -4.87 -7.24 13.60
N THR A 105 -5.77 -7.32 12.61
CA THR A 105 -5.46 -6.99 11.21
C THR A 105 -5.08 -5.52 11.05
N ALA A 106 -5.74 -4.61 11.76
CA ALA A 106 -5.43 -3.18 11.73
C ALA A 106 -4.05 -2.89 12.33
N TYR A 107 -3.72 -3.47 13.48
CA TYR A 107 -2.40 -3.33 14.10
C TYR A 107 -1.28 -3.93 13.23
N HIS A 108 -1.52 -5.08 12.60
CA HIS A 108 -0.57 -5.67 11.66
C HIS A 108 -0.33 -4.77 10.44
N GLY A 109 -1.41 -4.22 9.86
CA GLY A 109 -1.31 -3.27 8.75
C GLY A 109 -0.59 -1.98 9.12
N LEU A 110 -0.79 -1.49 10.34
CA LEU A 110 -0.07 -0.34 10.90
C LEU A 110 1.43 -0.62 11.00
N GLY A 111 1.81 -1.83 11.44
CA GLY A 111 3.21 -2.27 11.47
C GLY A 111 3.86 -2.28 10.08
N LEU A 112 3.13 -2.77 9.06
CA LEU A 112 3.61 -2.74 7.68
C LEU A 112 3.82 -1.31 7.18
N ALA A 113 2.86 -0.41 7.47
CA ALA A 113 2.96 0.99 7.06
C ALA A 113 4.15 1.69 7.75
N TYR A 114 4.35 1.48 9.04
CA TYR A 114 5.52 2.00 9.75
C TYR A 114 6.84 1.42 9.24
N THR A 115 6.85 0.14 8.86
CA THR A 115 8.02 -0.48 8.22
C THR A 115 8.36 0.21 6.91
N GLY A 116 7.35 0.51 6.07
CA GLY A 116 7.53 1.28 4.83
C GLY A 116 7.99 2.72 5.04
N LEU A 117 7.73 3.30 6.22
CA LEU A 117 8.23 4.61 6.65
C LEU A 117 9.58 4.56 7.37
N GLU A 118 10.20 3.38 7.49
CA GLU A 118 11.44 3.14 8.25
C GLU A 118 11.32 3.52 9.74
N LYS A 119 10.10 3.53 10.28
CA LYS A 119 9.78 3.78 11.69
C LYS A 119 9.71 2.46 12.45
N PHE A 120 10.88 1.85 12.63
CA PHE A 120 10.97 0.46 13.09
C PHE A 120 10.47 0.26 14.52
N GLU A 121 10.69 1.23 15.41
CA GLU A 121 10.21 1.18 16.79
C GLU A 121 8.68 1.17 16.85
N GLU A 122 8.01 2.06 16.11
CA GLU A 122 6.56 2.07 16.01
C GLU A 122 6.01 0.83 15.31
N ALA A 123 6.72 0.31 14.31
CA ALA A 123 6.35 -0.93 13.63
C ALA A 123 6.34 -2.12 14.60
N VAL A 124 7.41 -2.29 15.39
CA VAL A 124 7.50 -3.34 16.42
C VAL A 124 6.35 -3.22 17.41
N ALA A 125 6.10 -2.02 17.95
CA ALA A 125 5.02 -1.79 18.89
C ALA A 125 3.63 -2.10 18.29
N ALA A 126 3.43 -1.84 16.99
CA ALA A 126 2.19 -2.18 16.29
C ALA A 126 2.04 -3.69 16.11
N TYR A 127 3.10 -4.40 15.71
CA TYR A 127 3.07 -5.87 15.59
C TYR A 127 2.85 -6.57 16.94
N GLU A 128 3.46 -6.08 18.03
CA GLU A 128 3.24 -6.60 19.38
C GLU A 128 1.77 -6.51 19.78
N ARG A 129 1.11 -5.37 19.50
CA ARG A 129 -0.34 -5.24 19.73
C ARG A 129 -1.18 -6.15 18.85
N ALA A 130 -0.77 -6.38 17.60
CA ALA A 130 -1.47 -7.32 16.72
C ALA A 130 -1.48 -8.74 17.29
N ILE A 131 -0.33 -9.17 17.85
CA ILE A 131 -0.15 -10.48 18.48
C ILE A 131 -0.94 -10.57 19.78
N ALA A 132 -0.85 -9.57 20.65
CA ALA A 132 -1.57 -9.52 21.92
C ALA A 132 -3.11 -9.56 21.74
N SER A 133 -3.61 -9.09 20.59
CA SER A 133 -5.04 -9.09 20.27
C SER A 133 -5.59 -10.46 19.87
N ILE A 134 -4.73 -11.47 19.67
CA ILE A 134 -5.16 -12.82 19.29
C ILE A 134 -5.32 -13.66 20.57
N PRO A 135 -6.55 -14.06 20.95
CA PRO A 135 -6.83 -14.65 22.27
C PRO A 135 -6.17 -16.01 22.53
N ASN A 136 -5.54 -16.61 21.53
CA ASN A 136 -5.12 -18.02 21.54
C ASN A 136 -3.59 -18.22 21.47
N TRP A 137 -2.80 -17.16 21.68
CA TRP A 137 -1.32 -17.23 21.69
C TRP A 137 -0.67 -17.20 23.08
N ALA A 138 -1.44 -16.99 24.15
CA ALA A 138 -0.94 -17.18 25.51
C ALA A 138 -1.04 -18.66 25.89
N TYR A 139 0.06 -19.40 25.76
CA TYR A 139 0.23 -20.76 26.27
C TYR A 139 1.02 -20.75 27.58
#